data_AF-A0A8T6F210-F1
#
_entry.id   AF-A0A8T6F210-F1
#
_cell.length_a   1.000
_cell.length_b   1.000
_cell.length_c   1.000
_cell.angle_alpha   90.00
_cell.angle_beta   90.00
_cell.angle_gamma   90.00
#
_symmetry.space_group_name_H-M   'P 1'
#
loop_
_entity.id
_entity.type
_entity.pdbx_description
1 polymer ?
#
loop_
_entity_poly.entity_id
_entity_poly.type
_entity_poly.pdbx_seq_one_letter_code
_entity_poly.pdbx_strand_id
1 'polypeptide(L)'
;MEAAAPLRLSDLAKLLLRRPPSLRELVTLIGYADDYAWFVDLVRRLFPDEAEAVLAAPDTRERVGSFARLFQERHFPLYSPYLDFFWEDGDEPPWSWLRRGIPFDLFGFGYDGIHEMWNGYRDGLSALARSARPPQDFYVEPDGIRVAWLESAAERIPQETLQRIPGDGIPLDVLTGALEGTPFEGAARAARWIWAETDNFFLDASYDEDYGGFCDPWDDDLIAEATGVWGEAMALMDTVGRLTDWLEEDLPHRFAVMLEFVLGRLPIEEKEETEHE
;
A
#
# COMPACT_ATOMS: atom_id res chain seq x y z
N MET A 1 -21.88 -34.54 19.34
CA MET A 1 -20.51 -34.49 18.81
C MET A 1 -20.24 -35.80 18.09
N GLU A 2 -20.52 -35.82 16.79
CA GLU A 2 -20.24 -36.98 15.95
C GLU A 2 -18.82 -36.84 15.43
N ALA A 3 -17.94 -37.78 15.77
CA ALA A 3 -16.55 -37.75 15.35
C ALA A 3 -16.49 -37.94 13.82
N ALA A 4 -15.84 -37.01 13.12
CA ALA A 4 -15.60 -37.14 11.69
C ALA A 4 -14.84 -38.45 11.42
N ALA A 5 -15.41 -39.31 10.58
CA ALA A 5 -14.81 -40.60 10.25
C ALA A 5 -13.42 -40.40 9.60
N PRO A 6 -12.42 -41.24 9.91
CA PRO A 6 -11.09 -41.10 9.34
C PRO A 6 -11.16 -41.29 7.82
N LEU A 7 -10.59 -40.33 7.09
CA LEU A 7 -10.42 -40.37 5.64
C LEU A 7 -9.71 -41.67 5.25
N ARG A 8 -10.42 -42.57 4.57
CA ARG A 8 -9.83 -43.85 4.15
C ARG A 8 -8.90 -43.59 2.98
N LEU A 9 -7.72 -44.23 2.99
CA LEU A 9 -6.76 -44.22 1.88
C LEU A 9 -7.40 -44.56 0.51
N SER A 10 -8.47 -45.35 0.51
CA SER A 10 -9.24 -45.66 -0.70
C SER A 10 -10.04 -44.50 -1.27
N ASP A 11 -10.46 -43.55 -0.44
CA ASP A 11 -11.20 -42.36 -0.88
C ASP A 11 -10.23 -41.29 -1.39
N LEU A 12 -9.05 -41.18 -0.76
CA LEU A 12 -7.91 -40.45 -1.30
C LEU A 12 -7.51 -41.00 -2.68
N ALA A 13 -7.37 -42.33 -2.82
CA ALA A 13 -7.01 -42.96 -4.10
C ALA A 13 -8.01 -42.66 -5.24
N LYS A 14 -9.32 -42.61 -4.95
CA LYS A 14 -10.36 -42.28 -5.95
C LYS A 14 -10.31 -40.82 -6.38
N LEU A 15 -10.00 -39.91 -5.46
CA LEU A 15 -9.80 -38.49 -5.74
C LEU A 15 -8.55 -38.28 -6.61
N LEU A 16 -7.45 -38.97 -6.27
CA LEU A 16 -6.20 -38.94 -7.03
C LEU A 16 -6.33 -39.52 -8.46
N LEU A 17 -7.28 -40.43 -8.70
CA LEU A 17 -7.48 -41.02 -10.03
C LEU A 17 -8.26 -40.14 -11.02
N ARG A 18 -9.03 -39.16 -10.54
CA ARG A 18 -9.84 -38.27 -11.41
C ARG A 18 -9.01 -37.12 -12.01
N ARG A 19 -8.01 -36.65 -11.26
CA ARG A 19 -7.04 -35.64 -11.69
C ARG A 19 -5.82 -35.78 -10.78
N PRO A 20 -4.83 -36.62 -11.13
CA PRO A 20 -3.72 -36.90 -10.22
C PRO A 20 -2.92 -35.61 -9.99
N PRO A 21 -2.86 -35.09 -8.75
CA PRO A 21 -1.93 -34.03 -8.41
C PRO A 21 -0.50 -34.50 -8.70
N SER A 22 0.38 -33.56 -9.00
CA SER A 22 1.79 -33.89 -9.17
C SER A 22 2.36 -34.49 -7.87
N LEU A 23 3.42 -35.30 -7.96
CA LEU A 23 4.09 -35.81 -6.75
C LEU A 23 4.59 -34.67 -5.86
N ARG A 24 4.99 -33.54 -6.44
CA ARG A 24 5.37 -32.32 -5.72
C ARG A 24 4.20 -31.79 -4.90
N GLU A 25 3.03 -31.68 -5.52
CA GLU A 25 1.80 -31.22 -4.86
C GLU A 25 1.40 -32.15 -3.70
N LEU A 26 1.55 -33.47 -3.87
CA LEU A 26 1.28 -34.42 -2.79
C LEU A 26 2.25 -34.27 -1.61
N VAL A 27 3.54 -34.04 -1.88
CA VAL A 27 4.53 -33.78 -0.84
C VAL A 27 4.19 -32.49 -0.09
N THR A 28 3.81 -31.42 -0.80
CA THR A 28 3.39 -30.16 -0.20
C THR A 28 2.14 -30.33 0.66
N LEU A 29 1.09 -30.98 0.15
CA LEU A 29 -0.16 -31.19 0.90
C LEU A 29 0.04 -32.07 2.15
N ILE A 30 0.91 -33.08 2.10
CA ILE A 30 1.20 -33.93 3.26
C ILE A 30 2.11 -33.20 4.25
N GLY A 31 3.12 -32.47 3.76
CA GLY A 31 4.06 -31.72 4.59
C GLY A 31 3.42 -30.56 5.35
N TYR A 32 2.38 -29.97 4.77
CA TYR A 32 1.67 -28.79 5.30
C TYR A 32 0.16 -29.06 5.50
N ALA A 33 -0.19 -30.28 5.90
CA ALA A 33 -1.58 -30.72 6.00
C ALA A 33 -2.42 -29.85 6.95
N ASP A 34 -1.85 -29.42 8.07
CA ASP A 34 -2.54 -28.57 9.05
C ASP A 34 -2.80 -27.17 8.50
N ASP A 35 -1.84 -26.60 7.76
CA ASP A 35 -2.00 -25.27 7.15
C ASP A 35 -3.00 -25.31 6.00
N TYR A 36 -3.00 -26.39 5.21
CA TYR A 36 -3.98 -26.60 4.16
C TYR A 36 -5.39 -26.79 4.74
N ALA A 37 -5.54 -27.58 5.82
CA ALA A 37 -6.82 -27.74 6.49
C ALA A 37 -7.36 -26.41 7.03
N TRP A 38 -6.49 -25.60 7.66
CA TRP A 38 -6.83 -24.25 8.09
C TRP A 38 -7.28 -23.36 6.92
N PHE A 39 -6.58 -23.42 5.77
CA PHE A 39 -6.96 -22.67 4.59
C PHE A 39 -8.31 -23.10 4.02
N VAL A 40 -8.60 -24.40 3.99
CA VAL A 40 -9.92 -24.93 3.61
C VAL A 40 -11.02 -24.36 4.50
N ASP A 41 -10.79 -24.31 5.81
CA ASP A 41 -11.75 -23.75 6.77
C ASP A 41 -11.91 -22.24 6.58
N LEU A 42 -10.83 -21.51 6.32
CA LEU A 42 -10.86 -20.08 5.99
C LEU A 42 -11.73 -19.81 4.75
N VAL A 43 -11.46 -20.52 3.65
CA VAL A 43 -12.20 -20.36 2.38
C VAL A 43 -13.68 -20.65 2.57
N ARG A 44 -14.03 -21.74 3.29
CA ARG A 44 -15.43 -22.11 3.55
C ARG A 44 -16.15 -21.13 4.46
N ARG A 45 -15.44 -20.53 5.41
CA ARG A 45 -16.00 -19.51 6.31
C ARG A 45 -16.29 -18.22 5.56
N LEU A 46 -15.33 -17.70 4.79
CA LEU A 46 -15.46 -16.42 4.10
C LEU A 46 -16.35 -16.52 2.84
N PHE A 47 -16.27 -17.63 2.11
CA PHE A 47 -16.89 -17.81 0.79
C PHE A 47 -17.60 -19.16 0.67
N PRO A 48 -18.66 -19.42 1.47
CA PRO A 48 -19.30 -20.74 1.53
C PRO A 48 -19.85 -21.22 0.19
N ASP A 49 -20.36 -20.31 -0.66
CA ASP A 49 -20.96 -20.65 -1.95
C ASP A 49 -19.91 -20.91 -3.04
N GLU A 50 -18.76 -20.24 -2.97
CA GLU A 50 -17.66 -20.38 -3.94
C GLU A 50 -16.54 -21.33 -3.50
N ALA A 51 -16.58 -21.80 -2.25
CA ALA A 51 -15.48 -22.54 -1.64
C ALA A 51 -15.03 -23.74 -2.46
N GLU A 52 -15.97 -24.55 -2.94
CA GLU A 52 -15.63 -25.74 -3.72
C GLU A 52 -15.02 -25.39 -5.09
N ALA A 53 -15.39 -24.25 -5.68
CA ALA A 53 -14.76 -23.78 -6.92
C ALA A 53 -13.31 -23.33 -6.67
N VAL A 54 -13.07 -22.60 -5.59
CA VAL A 54 -11.72 -22.16 -5.18
C VAL A 54 -10.84 -23.37 -4.87
N LEU A 55 -11.33 -24.33 -4.08
CA LEU A 55 -10.58 -25.51 -3.65
C LEU A 55 -10.36 -26.54 -4.77
N ALA A 56 -11.24 -26.57 -5.77
CA ALA A 56 -11.11 -27.46 -6.93
C ALA A 56 -10.07 -26.98 -7.98
N ALA A 57 -9.46 -25.81 -7.79
CA ALA A 57 -8.39 -25.35 -8.68
C ALA A 57 -7.24 -26.38 -8.73
N PRO A 58 -6.58 -26.57 -9.89
CA PRO A 58 -5.72 -27.71 -10.17
C PRO A 58 -4.45 -27.76 -9.33
N ASP A 59 -3.87 -26.62 -8.98
CA ASP A 59 -2.66 -26.53 -8.17
C ASP A 59 -2.78 -25.47 -7.08
N THR A 60 -1.82 -25.48 -6.16
CA THR A 60 -1.80 -24.56 -5.03
C THR A 60 -1.83 -23.09 -5.46
N ARG A 61 -1.11 -22.70 -6.51
CA ARG A 61 -1.03 -21.32 -6.97
C ARG A 61 -2.39 -20.86 -7.48
N GLU A 62 -3.05 -21.67 -8.29
CA GLU A 62 -4.38 -21.35 -8.79
C GLU A 62 -5.44 -21.33 -7.67
N ARG A 63 -5.31 -22.17 -6.63
CA ARG A 63 -6.23 -22.13 -5.45
C ARG A 63 -6.08 -20.82 -4.69
N VAL A 64 -4.85 -20.48 -4.29
CA VAL A 64 -4.57 -19.26 -3.51
C VAL A 64 -4.86 -18.01 -4.34
N GLY A 65 -4.48 -17.98 -5.61
CA GLY A 65 -4.78 -16.86 -6.51
C GLY A 65 -6.29 -16.70 -6.78
N SER A 66 -7.06 -17.79 -6.79
CA SER A 66 -8.53 -17.71 -6.87
C SER A 66 -9.15 -17.19 -5.59
N PHE A 67 -8.65 -17.61 -4.43
CA PHE A 67 -9.04 -17.05 -3.14
C PHE A 67 -8.72 -15.54 -3.06
N ALA A 68 -7.50 -15.13 -3.41
CA ALA A 68 -7.08 -13.73 -3.35
C ALA A 68 -7.92 -12.82 -4.25
N ARG A 69 -8.21 -13.25 -5.49
CA ARG A 69 -9.11 -12.49 -6.39
C ARG A 69 -10.51 -12.37 -5.82
N LEU A 70 -11.09 -13.47 -5.33
CA LEU A 70 -12.42 -13.45 -4.72
C LEU A 70 -12.49 -12.57 -3.47
N PHE A 71 -11.42 -12.59 -2.66
CA PHE A 71 -11.29 -11.73 -1.48
C PHE A 71 -11.22 -10.25 -1.88
N GLN A 72 -10.37 -9.91 -2.85
CA GLN A 72 -10.25 -8.54 -3.37
C GLN A 72 -11.57 -8.02 -3.96
N GLU A 73 -12.34 -8.87 -4.64
CA GLU A 73 -13.65 -8.50 -5.21
C GLU A 73 -14.66 -8.05 -4.15
N ARG A 74 -14.52 -8.51 -2.89
CA ARG A 74 -15.47 -8.22 -1.79
C ARG A 74 -14.92 -7.32 -0.69
N HIS A 75 -13.59 -7.28 -0.57
CA HIS A 75 -12.89 -6.64 0.54
C HIS A 75 -11.80 -5.70 0.01
N PHE A 76 -10.54 -6.08 0.16
CA PHE A 76 -9.35 -5.31 -0.23
C PHE A 76 -8.31 -6.26 -0.83
N PRO A 77 -7.35 -5.77 -1.63
CA PRO A 77 -6.31 -6.60 -2.21
C PRO A 77 -5.38 -7.20 -1.15
N LEU A 78 -4.94 -8.41 -1.42
CA LEU A 78 -3.88 -9.09 -0.66
C LEU A 78 -2.54 -8.86 -1.35
N TYR A 79 -1.48 -8.64 -0.58
CA TYR A 79 -0.17 -8.23 -1.10
C TYR A 79 0.43 -9.28 -2.06
N SER A 80 0.45 -8.95 -3.36
CA SER A 80 0.79 -9.88 -4.47
C SER A 80 2.22 -10.43 -4.42
N PRO A 81 3.27 -9.65 -4.07
CA PRO A 81 4.62 -10.16 -3.95
C PRO A 81 4.72 -11.36 -3.01
N TYR A 82 3.90 -11.46 -1.96
CA TYR A 82 3.92 -12.64 -1.10
C TYR A 82 3.20 -13.85 -1.71
N LEU A 83 2.24 -13.59 -2.59
CA LEU A 83 1.56 -14.63 -3.36
C LEU A 83 2.40 -15.14 -4.54
N ASP A 84 3.41 -14.37 -5.00
CA ASP A 84 4.24 -14.67 -6.17
C ASP A 84 5.73 -14.98 -5.85
N PHE A 85 6.43 -14.20 -5.00
CA PHE A 85 7.88 -14.36 -4.71
C PHE A 85 8.22 -15.59 -3.89
N PHE A 86 7.41 -15.97 -2.89
CA PHE A 86 7.74 -17.11 -2.01
C PHE A 86 7.59 -18.46 -2.71
N TRP A 87 7.23 -18.46 -3.99
CA TRP A 87 7.17 -19.64 -4.84
C TRP A 87 8.45 -19.98 -5.57
N GLU A 88 9.27 -18.99 -5.89
CA GLU A 88 10.41 -19.20 -6.77
C GLU A 88 11.59 -19.83 -6.01
N ASP A 89 11.71 -19.55 -4.71
CA ASP A 89 12.83 -20.03 -3.86
C ASP A 89 12.39 -20.73 -2.54
N GLY A 90 11.09 -20.87 -2.26
CA GLY A 90 10.57 -21.36 -0.98
C GLY A 90 10.11 -22.83 -0.95
N ASP A 91 10.48 -23.56 0.11
CA ASP A 91 9.95 -24.89 0.45
C ASP A 91 8.54 -24.85 1.08
N GLU A 92 7.96 -23.65 1.28
CA GLU A 92 6.73 -23.42 2.02
C GLU A 92 5.59 -22.89 1.12
N PRO A 93 4.39 -23.49 1.15
CA PRO A 93 3.26 -23.04 0.34
C PRO A 93 2.61 -21.75 0.88
N PRO A 94 1.95 -20.93 0.03
CA PRO A 94 1.39 -19.64 0.45
C PRO A 94 0.30 -19.72 1.51
N TRP A 95 -0.45 -20.81 1.60
CA TRP A 95 -1.44 -20.93 2.68
C TRP A 95 -0.80 -20.97 4.07
N SER A 96 0.45 -21.42 4.18
CA SER A 96 1.20 -21.37 5.44
C SER A 96 1.57 -19.94 5.80
N TRP A 97 1.79 -19.08 4.80
CA TRP A 97 1.92 -17.63 4.99
C TRP A 97 0.60 -16.97 5.37
N LEU A 98 -0.50 -17.30 4.67
CA LEU A 98 -1.83 -16.81 5.04
C LEU A 98 -2.20 -17.18 6.48
N ARG A 99 -1.77 -18.35 6.96
CA ARG A 99 -2.01 -18.77 8.35
C ARG A 99 -1.38 -17.85 9.39
N ARG A 100 -0.30 -17.14 9.04
CA ARG A 100 0.40 -16.23 9.95
C ARG A 100 -0.43 -14.97 10.19
N GLY A 101 -1.05 -14.44 9.14
CA GLY A 101 -1.97 -13.31 9.24
C GLY A 101 -2.45 -12.82 7.87
N ILE A 102 -3.26 -11.77 7.88
CA ILE A 102 -3.75 -11.12 6.65
C ILE A 102 -2.58 -10.39 5.97
N PRO A 103 -2.28 -10.70 4.70
CA PRO A 103 -1.25 -9.99 3.94
C PRO A 103 -1.82 -8.70 3.33
N PHE A 104 -1.90 -7.62 4.11
CA PHE A 104 -2.41 -6.34 3.60
C PHE A 104 -1.54 -5.79 2.47
N ASP A 105 -2.15 -5.37 1.36
CA ASP A 105 -1.47 -4.63 0.30
C ASP A 105 -1.31 -3.17 0.73
N LEU A 106 -0.16 -2.86 1.33
CA LEU A 106 0.14 -1.57 1.92
C LEU A 106 0.79 -0.65 0.88
N PHE A 107 0.40 0.62 0.90
CA PHE A 107 0.83 1.68 0.01
C PHE A 107 1.58 2.80 0.74
N GLY A 108 1.86 2.64 2.04
CA GLY A 108 2.71 3.58 2.76
C GLY A 108 4.15 3.51 2.31
N PHE A 109 4.85 4.63 2.47
CA PHE A 109 6.25 4.71 2.10
C PHE A 109 7.11 4.47 3.33
N GLY A 110 7.99 3.45 3.27
CA GLY A 110 9.11 3.36 4.20
C GLY A 110 10.26 4.29 3.78
N TYR A 111 11.25 4.44 4.66
CA TYR A 111 12.47 5.21 4.43
C TYR A 111 13.07 5.00 3.04
N ASP A 112 13.30 3.75 2.62
CA ASP A 112 13.90 3.44 1.32
C ASP A 112 12.97 3.85 0.17
N GLY A 113 11.65 3.63 0.28
CA GLY A 113 10.67 4.09 -0.71
C GLY A 113 10.65 5.61 -0.87
N ILE A 114 10.78 6.34 0.23
CA ILE A 114 10.90 7.81 0.24
C ILE A 114 12.23 8.24 -0.41
N HIS A 115 13.33 7.55 -0.11
CA HIS A 115 14.63 7.77 -0.74
C HIS A 115 14.67 7.44 -2.22
N GLU A 116 13.84 6.53 -2.71
CA GLU A 116 13.78 6.14 -4.12
C GLU A 116 12.77 6.95 -4.94
N MET A 117 11.98 7.81 -4.29
CA MET A 117 10.91 8.61 -4.91
C MET A 117 11.38 9.50 -6.08
N TRP A 118 12.68 9.78 -6.20
CA TRP A 118 13.27 10.56 -7.30
C TRP A 118 13.58 9.77 -8.57
N ASN A 119 13.75 8.44 -8.47
CA ASN A 119 14.14 7.58 -9.61
C ASN A 119 13.13 6.47 -9.92
N GLY A 120 12.37 6.02 -8.93
CA GLY A 120 11.45 4.89 -9.07
C GLY A 120 10.00 5.29 -9.33
N TYR A 121 9.66 6.57 -9.18
CA TYR A 121 8.28 7.02 -9.12
C TYR A 121 7.94 8.07 -10.18
N ARG A 122 6.64 8.29 -10.32
CA ARG A 122 6.03 9.31 -11.18
C ARG A 122 6.54 10.70 -10.84
N ASP A 123 7.04 11.43 -11.84
CA ASP A 123 7.65 12.75 -11.66
C ASP A 123 6.67 13.75 -11.01
N GLY A 124 5.37 13.65 -11.34
CA GLY A 124 4.34 14.50 -10.74
C GLY A 124 4.19 14.25 -9.24
N LEU A 125 4.17 12.98 -8.79
CA LEU A 125 4.08 12.62 -7.37
C LEU A 125 5.33 13.07 -6.61
N SER A 126 6.49 12.84 -7.22
CA SER A 126 7.78 13.31 -6.72
C SER A 126 7.78 14.84 -6.52
N ALA A 127 7.22 15.60 -7.46
CA ALA A 127 7.09 17.05 -7.34
C ALA A 127 6.17 17.48 -6.19
N LEU A 128 5.06 16.78 -5.97
CA LEU A 128 4.14 17.05 -4.85
C LEU A 128 4.83 16.89 -3.49
N ALA A 129 5.60 15.81 -3.30
CA ALA A 129 6.34 15.55 -2.06
C ALA A 129 7.24 16.73 -1.62
N ARG A 130 7.87 17.39 -2.60
CA ARG A 130 8.82 18.49 -2.36
C ARG A 130 8.17 19.79 -1.89
N SER A 131 6.89 19.98 -2.21
CA SER A 131 6.15 21.17 -1.78
C SER A 131 5.92 21.19 -0.27
N ALA A 132 5.79 20.02 0.34
CA ALA A 132 5.51 19.87 1.76
C ALA A 132 6.77 19.87 2.62
N ARG A 133 6.57 20.25 3.88
CA ARG A 133 7.53 20.09 4.95
C ARG A 133 7.51 18.63 5.43
N PRO A 134 8.66 17.95 5.44
CA PRO A 134 8.81 16.64 6.08
C PRO A 134 8.58 16.73 7.60
N PRO A 135 8.02 15.70 8.26
CA PRO A 135 7.95 15.62 9.71
C PRO A 135 9.34 15.73 10.35
N GLN A 136 9.44 16.37 11.52
CA GLN A 136 10.73 16.57 12.20
C GLN A 136 11.40 15.25 12.58
N ASP A 137 10.60 14.25 12.94
CA ASP A 137 11.09 12.95 13.41
C ASP A 137 11.54 12.04 12.25
N PHE A 138 11.26 12.43 11.00
CA PHE A 138 11.59 11.63 9.82
C PHE A 138 13.09 11.71 9.45
N TYR A 139 13.80 12.77 9.85
CA TYR A 139 15.20 12.95 9.49
C TYR A 139 16.13 13.05 10.70
N VAL A 140 17.12 12.14 10.75
CA VAL A 140 18.29 12.28 11.63
C VAL A 140 19.16 13.49 11.22
N GLU A 141 19.12 13.86 9.93
CA GLU A 141 19.75 15.07 9.35
C GLU A 141 18.81 15.73 8.31
N PRO A 142 17.88 16.62 8.73
CA PRO A 142 16.80 17.15 7.89
C PRO A 142 17.23 17.89 6.63
N ASP A 143 18.38 18.55 6.70
CA ASP A 143 18.79 19.52 5.67
C ASP A 143 19.42 18.84 4.44
N GLY A 144 20.03 17.67 4.57
CA GLY A 144 20.80 17.03 3.49
C GLY A 144 19.94 16.40 2.40
N ILE A 145 18.89 15.67 2.79
CA ILE A 145 18.06 14.88 1.88
C ILE A 145 17.16 15.79 1.05
N ARG A 146 16.56 16.81 1.68
CA ARG A 146 15.70 17.77 0.98
C ARG A 146 16.45 18.58 -0.08
N VAL A 147 17.69 18.99 0.21
CA VAL A 147 18.53 19.69 -0.79
C VAL A 147 18.80 18.80 -1.99
N ALA A 148 19.24 17.56 -1.77
CA ALA A 148 19.47 16.60 -2.84
C ALA A 148 18.20 16.34 -3.67
N TRP A 149 17.03 16.31 -3.03
CA TRP A 149 15.76 16.16 -3.73
C TRP A 149 15.40 17.35 -4.60
N LEU A 150 15.56 18.58 -4.10
CA LEU A 150 15.30 19.79 -4.86
C LEU A 150 16.28 19.93 -6.04
N GLU A 151 17.55 19.57 -5.84
CA GLU A 151 18.55 19.54 -6.92
C GLU A 151 18.17 18.53 -8.01
N SER A 152 17.74 17.33 -7.64
CA SER A 152 17.27 16.32 -8.62
C SER A 152 16.02 16.77 -9.39
N ALA A 153 15.08 17.49 -8.74
CA ALA A 153 13.91 18.02 -9.44
C ALA A 153 14.26 19.10 -10.47
N ALA A 154 15.41 19.77 -10.35
CA ALA A 154 15.84 20.79 -11.29
C ALA A 154 16.09 20.25 -12.71
N GLU A 155 16.23 18.93 -12.87
CA GLU A 155 16.30 18.27 -14.18
C GLU A 155 15.00 18.41 -14.98
N ARG A 156 13.87 18.58 -14.29
CA ARG A 156 12.52 18.52 -14.89
C ARG A 156 11.65 19.73 -14.58
N ILE A 157 11.95 20.46 -13.51
CA ILE A 157 11.22 21.66 -13.07
C ILE A 157 12.22 22.84 -13.04
N PRO A 158 11.89 24.01 -13.61
CA PRO A 158 12.78 25.16 -13.59
C PRO A 158 13.22 25.52 -12.17
N GLN A 159 14.51 25.78 -11.98
CA GLN A 159 15.09 26.08 -10.68
C GLN A 159 14.42 27.31 -10.03
N GLU A 160 14.02 28.29 -10.84
CA GLU A 160 13.29 29.48 -10.39
C GLU A 160 11.93 29.13 -9.77
N THR A 161 11.28 28.06 -10.24
CA THR A 161 10.03 27.57 -9.65
C THR A 161 10.30 26.89 -8.32
N LEU A 162 11.33 26.03 -8.26
CA LEU A 162 11.68 25.30 -7.04
C LEU A 162 12.13 26.24 -5.90
N GLN A 163 12.85 27.31 -6.23
CA GLN A 163 13.29 28.33 -5.26
C GLN A 163 12.15 29.11 -4.60
N ARG A 164 10.93 29.00 -5.11
CA ARG A 164 9.74 29.64 -4.50
C ARG A 164 9.13 28.80 -3.38
N ILE A 165 9.48 27.52 -3.30
CA ILE A 165 9.07 26.67 -2.18
C ILE A 165 9.82 27.16 -0.94
N PRO A 166 9.17 27.33 0.23
CA PRO A 166 9.86 27.63 1.47
C PRO A 166 11.01 26.65 1.72
N GLY A 167 12.12 27.14 2.30
CA GLY A 167 13.33 26.33 2.48
C GLY A 167 13.08 25.04 3.25
N ASP A 168 12.27 25.12 4.30
CA ASP A 168 11.81 24.00 5.13
C ASP A 168 10.53 23.32 4.59
N GLY A 169 10.00 23.77 3.46
CA GLY A 169 8.73 23.29 2.90
C GLY A 169 7.50 23.83 3.61
N ILE A 170 6.34 23.60 2.98
CA ILE A 170 5.05 24.09 3.48
C ILE A 170 4.53 23.10 4.55
N PRO A 171 4.22 23.55 5.78
CA PRO A 171 3.61 22.70 6.80
C PRO A 171 2.37 21.96 6.27
N LEU A 172 2.20 20.70 6.66
CA LEU A 172 1.13 19.84 6.14
C LEU A 172 -0.28 20.34 6.47
N ASP A 173 -0.46 20.86 7.67
CA ASP A 173 -1.71 21.47 8.14
C ASP A 173 -2.06 22.72 7.32
N VAL A 174 -1.06 23.58 7.07
CA VAL A 174 -1.19 24.77 6.23
C VAL A 174 -1.52 24.39 4.78
N LEU A 175 -0.80 23.41 4.23
CA LEU A 175 -1.03 22.92 2.87
C LEU A 175 -2.44 22.33 2.72
N THR A 176 -2.88 21.55 3.70
CA THR A 176 -4.23 20.96 3.75
C THR A 176 -5.29 22.05 3.81
N GLY A 177 -5.20 22.99 4.76
CA GLY A 177 -6.17 24.08 4.89
C GLY A 177 -6.22 25.01 3.67
N ALA A 178 -5.10 25.21 2.97
CA ALA A 178 -5.06 26.02 1.76
C ALA A 178 -5.68 25.34 0.53
N LEU A 179 -5.68 24.00 0.49
CA LEU A 179 -6.03 23.24 -0.72
C LEU A 179 -7.32 22.42 -0.63
N GLU A 180 -7.90 22.28 0.55
CA GLU A 180 -9.18 21.59 0.74
C GLU A 180 -10.28 22.15 -0.18
N GLY A 181 -10.97 21.26 -0.91
CA GLY A 181 -12.06 21.63 -1.82
C GLY A 181 -11.61 22.40 -3.08
N THR A 182 -10.30 22.48 -3.33
CA THR A 182 -9.75 23.14 -4.53
C THR A 182 -9.37 22.11 -5.61
N PRO A 183 -9.15 22.54 -6.87
CA PRO A 183 -8.62 21.66 -7.91
C PRO A 183 -7.26 21.03 -7.60
N PHE A 184 -6.52 21.58 -6.62
CA PHE A 184 -5.19 21.12 -6.23
C PHE A 184 -5.18 20.34 -4.90
N GLU A 185 -6.35 19.95 -4.37
CA GLU A 185 -6.45 19.18 -3.11
C GLU A 185 -5.58 17.92 -3.10
N GLY A 186 -5.38 17.29 -4.27
CA GLY A 186 -4.47 16.16 -4.43
C GLY A 186 -3.05 16.41 -3.94
N ALA A 187 -2.56 17.66 -3.91
CA ALA A 187 -1.22 17.98 -3.43
C ALA A 187 -1.12 17.84 -1.90
N ALA A 188 -2.14 18.32 -1.17
CA ALA A 188 -2.22 18.12 0.27
C ALA A 188 -2.39 16.64 0.61
N ARG A 189 -3.25 15.93 -0.12
CA ARG A 189 -3.46 14.49 0.09
C ARG A 189 -2.21 13.66 -0.21
N ALA A 190 -1.48 13.99 -1.28
CA ALA A 190 -0.21 13.34 -1.61
C ALA A 190 0.83 13.59 -0.53
N ALA A 191 0.92 14.82 -0.03
CA ALA A 191 1.85 15.14 1.04
C ALA A 191 1.52 14.37 2.33
N ARG A 192 0.24 14.32 2.73
CA ARG A 192 -0.18 13.51 3.89
C ARG A 192 0.15 12.03 3.70
N TRP A 193 -0.11 11.48 2.51
CA TRP A 193 0.21 10.08 2.19
C TRP A 193 1.71 9.78 2.26
N ILE A 194 2.54 10.60 1.62
CA ILE A 194 3.99 10.41 1.59
C ILE A 194 4.60 10.44 3.00
N TRP A 195 4.00 11.20 3.90
CA TRP A 195 4.48 11.36 5.27
C TRP A 195 3.68 10.55 6.31
N ALA A 196 2.88 9.57 5.88
CA ALA A 196 2.10 8.68 6.75
C ALA A 196 1.15 9.43 7.74
N GLU A 197 0.53 10.51 7.26
CA GLU A 197 -0.35 11.41 8.01
C GLU A 197 -1.79 11.36 7.47
N THR A 198 -2.24 10.25 6.89
CA THR A 198 -3.60 10.15 6.28
C THR A 198 -4.67 9.63 7.23
N ASP A 199 -4.29 9.16 8.41
CA ASP A 199 -5.13 8.41 9.35
C ASP A 199 -5.71 7.12 8.71
N ASN A 200 -5.01 6.57 7.70
CA ASN A 200 -5.44 5.40 6.96
C ASN A 200 -4.34 4.35 6.94
N PHE A 201 -4.60 3.22 7.59
CA PHE A 201 -3.65 2.12 7.74
C PHE A 201 -3.02 1.64 6.42
N PHE A 202 -3.79 1.58 5.32
CA PHE A 202 -3.25 1.15 4.03
C PHE A 202 -2.25 2.13 3.43
N LEU A 203 -2.35 3.42 3.78
CA LEU A 203 -1.53 4.49 3.22
C LEU A 203 -0.42 4.93 4.15
N ASP A 204 -0.57 4.69 5.46
CA ASP A 204 0.38 5.16 6.47
C ASP A 204 1.35 4.05 6.90
N ALA A 205 1.02 2.77 6.70
CA ALA A 205 1.89 1.65 7.07
C ALA A 205 2.76 1.19 5.89
N SER A 206 4.01 0.78 6.18
CA SER A 206 4.91 0.12 5.23
C SER A 206 5.50 -1.16 5.83
N TYR A 207 5.88 -2.11 4.96
CA TYR A 207 6.56 -3.35 5.39
C TYR A 207 8.03 -3.13 5.81
N ASP A 208 8.62 -1.99 5.46
CA ASP A 208 10.03 -1.71 5.70
C ASP A 208 10.29 -1.13 7.10
N GLU A 209 9.34 -0.38 7.66
CA GLU A 209 9.53 0.35 8.92
C GLU A 209 8.56 -0.06 10.04
N ASP A 210 7.25 -0.10 9.75
CA ASP A 210 6.23 -0.09 10.79
C ASP A 210 5.47 -1.42 10.89
N TYR A 211 5.27 -2.08 9.77
CA TYR A 211 4.50 -3.32 9.72
C TYR A 211 5.44 -4.52 9.78
N GLY A 212 5.67 -5.03 10.99
CA GLY A 212 6.45 -6.24 11.27
C GLY A 212 5.92 -7.55 10.62
N GLY A 213 4.91 -7.43 9.76
CA GLY A 213 4.37 -8.49 8.93
C GLY A 213 3.29 -9.34 9.60
N PHE A 214 2.39 -9.87 8.76
CA PHE A 214 1.45 -10.99 8.93
C PHE A 214 1.18 -11.49 10.36
N CYS A 215 0.74 -10.62 11.25
CA CYS A 215 0.31 -11.00 12.60
C CYS A 215 -1.18 -10.75 12.82
N ASP A 216 -1.81 -10.03 11.89
CA ASP A 216 -3.22 -9.70 11.95
C ASP A 216 -4.08 -10.94 11.69
N PRO A 217 -4.96 -11.30 12.63
CA PRO A 217 -5.76 -12.50 12.50
C PRO A 217 -6.77 -12.37 11.36
N TRP A 218 -7.18 -13.50 10.80
CA TRP A 218 -8.30 -13.58 9.85
C TRP A 218 -9.65 -13.44 10.58
N ASP A 219 -9.86 -12.32 11.27
CA ASP A 219 -11.04 -11.99 12.04
C ASP A 219 -12.07 -11.20 11.21
N ASP A 220 -13.35 -11.47 11.43
CA ASP A 220 -14.43 -10.87 10.63
C ASP A 220 -14.57 -9.35 10.89
N ASP A 221 -14.35 -8.91 12.14
CA ASP A 221 -14.45 -7.49 12.49
C ASP A 221 -13.27 -6.71 11.87
N LEU A 222 -12.07 -7.28 11.94
CA LEU A 222 -10.89 -6.68 11.30
C LEU A 222 -11.04 -6.59 9.77
N ILE A 223 -11.53 -7.65 9.13
CA ILE A 223 -11.79 -7.65 7.68
C ILE A 223 -12.82 -6.58 7.33
N ALA A 224 -13.90 -6.45 8.12
CA ALA A 224 -14.93 -5.45 7.89
C ALA A 224 -14.40 -4.02 8.05
N GLU A 225 -13.62 -3.76 9.10
CA GLU A 225 -12.96 -2.48 9.35
C GLU A 225 -12.00 -2.12 8.21
N ALA A 226 -11.08 -3.04 7.87
CA ALA A 226 -10.14 -2.87 6.78
C ALA A 226 -10.84 -2.64 5.43
N THR A 227 -11.94 -3.36 5.15
CA THR A 227 -12.73 -3.14 3.94
C THR A 227 -13.32 -1.72 3.89
N GLY A 228 -13.76 -1.19 5.04
CA GLY A 228 -14.26 0.18 5.15
C GLY A 228 -13.20 1.22 4.81
N VAL A 229 -12.04 1.14 5.45
CA VAL A 229 -10.96 2.12 5.28
C VAL A 229 -10.23 1.97 3.93
N TRP A 230 -10.27 0.80 3.30
CA TRP A 230 -9.73 0.59 1.95
C TRP A 230 -10.42 1.48 0.90
N GLY A 231 -11.75 1.65 1.00
CA GLY A 231 -12.49 2.53 0.09
C GLY A 231 -12.03 3.99 0.20
N GLU A 232 -11.73 4.44 1.41
CA GLU A 232 -11.19 5.78 1.68
C GLU A 232 -9.77 5.94 1.11
N ALA A 233 -8.92 4.92 1.29
CA ALA A 233 -7.57 4.90 0.72
C ALA A 233 -7.61 5.06 -0.80
N MET A 234 -8.48 4.30 -1.48
CA MET A 234 -8.63 4.37 -2.93
C MET A 234 -9.15 5.72 -3.42
N ALA A 235 -10.08 6.35 -2.69
CA ALA A 235 -10.57 7.69 -3.03
C ALA A 235 -9.49 8.77 -2.86
N LEU A 236 -8.62 8.62 -1.85
CA LEU A 236 -7.44 9.46 -1.67
C LEU A 236 -6.46 9.28 -2.83
N MET A 237 -6.07 8.03 -3.13
CA MET A 237 -5.14 7.70 -4.20
C MET A 237 -5.64 8.14 -5.58
N ASP A 238 -6.93 8.01 -5.86
CA ASP A 238 -7.55 8.49 -7.10
C ASP A 238 -7.48 10.02 -7.22
N THR A 239 -7.66 10.73 -6.09
CA THR A 239 -7.51 12.20 -6.06
C THR A 239 -6.07 12.63 -6.30
N VAL A 240 -5.10 11.95 -5.69
CA VAL A 240 -3.67 12.16 -5.93
C VAL A 240 -3.34 11.84 -7.39
N GLY A 241 -3.77 10.68 -7.89
CA GLY A 241 -3.52 10.20 -9.24
C GLY A 241 -4.00 11.17 -10.31
N ARG A 242 -5.22 11.72 -10.19
CA ARG A 242 -5.72 12.76 -11.11
C ARG A 242 -4.84 14.00 -11.14
N LEU A 243 -4.35 14.45 -9.97
CA LEU A 243 -3.47 15.61 -9.94
C LEU A 243 -2.09 15.28 -10.52
N THR A 244 -1.56 14.09 -10.24
CA THR A 244 -0.31 13.61 -10.83
C THR A 244 -0.42 13.50 -12.36
N ASP A 245 -1.50 12.92 -12.88
CA ASP A 245 -1.79 12.86 -14.33
C ASP A 245 -1.84 14.27 -14.92
N TRP A 246 -2.54 15.19 -14.25
CA TRP A 246 -2.58 16.58 -14.67
C TRP A 246 -1.18 17.18 -14.68
N LEU A 247 -0.37 17.02 -13.63
CA LEU A 247 0.99 17.55 -13.58
C LEU A 247 1.84 17.01 -14.74
N GLU A 248 1.81 15.71 -15.00
CA GLU A 248 2.70 15.06 -15.97
C GLU A 248 2.45 15.41 -17.44
N GLU A 249 1.27 15.94 -17.79
CA GLU A 249 1.02 16.44 -19.14
C GLU A 249 1.89 17.66 -19.51
N ASP A 250 2.30 18.48 -18.53
CA ASP A 250 3.25 19.59 -18.69
C ASP A 250 3.83 19.99 -17.33
N LEU A 251 4.71 19.14 -16.81
CA LEU A 251 5.21 19.23 -15.43
C LEU A 251 5.82 20.61 -15.10
N PRO A 252 6.72 21.20 -15.90
CA PRO A 252 7.27 22.53 -15.63
C PRO A 252 6.20 23.59 -15.43
N HIS A 253 5.24 23.69 -16.36
CA HIS A 253 4.25 24.74 -16.36
C HIS A 253 3.17 24.51 -15.30
N ARG A 254 2.64 23.30 -15.21
CA ARG A 254 1.52 22.96 -14.32
C ARG A 254 1.93 22.95 -12.85
N PHE A 255 3.15 22.49 -12.56
CA PHE A 255 3.69 22.60 -11.21
C PHE A 255 3.84 24.08 -10.80
N ALA A 256 4.33 24.95 -11.69
CA ALA A 256 4.43 26.38 -11.40
C ALA A 256 3.05 27.03 -11.13
N VAL A 257 2.03 26.68 -11.92
CA VAL A 257 0.65 27.15 -11.73
C VAL A 257 0.09 26.71 -10.37
N MET A 258 0.28 25.43 -10.01
CA MET A 258 -0.15 24.90 -8.72
C MET A 258 0.59 25.62 -7.56
N LEU A 259 1.91 25.74 -7.67
CA LEU A 259 2.72 26.38 -6.64
C LEU A 259 2.33 27.85 -6.45
N GLU A 260 2.06 28.58 -7.53
CA GLU A 260 1.52 29.94 -7.47
C GLU A 260 0.22 30.04 -6.69
N PHE A 261 -0.69 29.12 -6.95
CA PHE A 261 -1.97 29.06 -6.26
C PHE A 261 -1.81 28.78 -4.77
N VAL A 262 -0.93 27.84 -4.41
CA VAL A 262 -0.63 27.48 -3.02
C VAL A 262 -0.03 28.67 -2.29
N LEU A 263 1.03 29.27 -2.84
CA LEU A 263 1.74 30.38 -2.22
C LEU A 263 0.84 31.61 -2.03
N GLY A 264 -0.11 31.85 -2.94
CA GLY A 264 -1.09 32.94 -2.82
C GLY A 264 -2.15 32.72 -1.73
N ARG A 265 -2.22 31.53 -1.13
CA ARG A 265 -3.14 31.18 -0.04
C ARG A 265 -2.46 30.96 1.31
N LEU A 266 -1.13 30.99 1.36
CA LEU A 266 -0.43 30.87 2.63
C LEU A 266 -0.75 32.07 3.52
N PRO A 267 -0.91 31.86 4.85
CA PRO A 267 -1.04 32.96 5.78
C PRO A 267 0.18 33.88 5.65
N ILE A 268 -0.06 35.19 5.56
CA ILE A 268 1.04 36.16 5.60
C ILE A 268 1.57 36.12 7.03
N GLU A 269 2.81 35.68 7.21
CA GLU A 269 3.51 35.88 8.48
C GLU A 269 3.64 37.39 8.71
N GLU A 270 2.80 37.96 9.57
CA GLU A 270 3.10 39.24 10.19
C GLU A 270 4.37 39.02 10.98
N LYS A 271 5.50 39.53 10.48
CA LYS A 271 6.73 39.59 11.25
C LYS A 271 6.40 40.39 12.51
N GLU A 272 6.29 39.71 13.64
CA GLU A 272 6.43 40.37 14.93
C GLU A 272 7.81 41.02 14.93
N GLU A 273 7.84 42.34 14.73
CA GLU A 273 8.98 43.17 15.06
C GLU A 273 9.19 43.01 16.57
N THR A 274 9.96 42.02 16.98
CA THR A 274 10.59 42.05 18.31
C THR A 274 11.54 43.23 18.32
N GLU A 275 11.00 44.38 18.72
CA GLU A 275 11.74 45.49 19.31
C GLU A 275 12.54 44.94 20.50
N HIS A 276 13.82 44.68 20.29
CA HIS A 276 14.79 44.66 21.38
C HIS A 276 15.34 46.07 21.54
N GLU A 277 14.70 46.80 22.47
CA GLU A 277 15.32 47.89 23.23
C GLU A 277 16.49 47.38 24.09
#